data_AF-A0A366ZKQ6-F1
#
_entry.id   AF-A0A366ZKQ6-F1
#
_cell.length_a   1.000
_cell.length_b   1.000
_cell.length_c   1.000
_cell.angle_alpha   90.00
_cell.angle_beta   90.00
_cell.angle_gamma   90.00
#
_symmetry.space_group_name_H-M   'P 1'
#
loop_
_entity.id
_entity.type
_entity.pdbx_description
1 polymer ?
#
loop_
_entity_poly.entity_id
_entity_poly.type
_entity_poly.pdbx_seq_one_letter_code
_entity_poly.pdbx_strand_id
1 'polypeptide(L)'
;MPLETVASAGALALSLIARDSPVDDAQRFVTALRSAAPEFAAAAGAESAVVREAVPPARHRRARCRVVLRHADGAVTDVTFVGDVGSPSADARAAFALDTARWLAGGQVREDAWLVPDADAHDGAAVDLSAWRAAG
;
A
#
# COMPACT_ATOMS: atom_id res chain seq x y z
N MET A 1 49.12 9.95 -17.89
CA MET A 1 48.96 9.68 -16.45
C MET A 1 47.46 9.66 -16.15
N PRO A 2 46.87 8.53 -15.75
CA PRO A 2 45.47 8.52 -15.32
C PRO A 2 45.36 8.90 -13.84
N LEU A 3 44.41 9.78 -13.51
CA LEU A 3 44.03 10.10 -12.14
C LEU A 3 43.09 9.00 -11.65
N GLU A 4 43.60 8.09 -10.83
CA GLU A 4 42.76 7.13 -10.10
C GLU A 4 41.92 7.91 -9.08
N THR A 5 40.61 8.00 -9.36
CA THR A 5 39.63 8.57 -8.43
C THR A 5 39.42 7.57 -7.30
N VAL A 6 40.15 7.76 -6.20
CA VAL A 6 39.87 7.06 -4.95
C VAL A 6 38.59 7.67 -4.37
N ALA A 7 37.46 7.01 -4.58
CA ALA A 7 36.24 7.34 -3.86
C ALA A 7 36.54 7.22 -2.35
N SER A 8 36.50 8.34 -1.64
CA SER A 8 36.75 8.37 -0.20
C SER A 8 35.76 7.44 0.51
N ALA A 9 36.22 6.70 1.52
CA ALA A 9 35.39 5.85 2.35
C ALA A 9 34.17 6.60 2.94
N GLY A 10 34.27 7.92 3.15
CA GLY A 10 33.15 8.75 3.57
C GLY A 10 32.03 8.87 2.54
N ALA A 11 32.36 8.93 1.24
CA ALA A 11 31.36 8.96 0.17
C ALA A 11 30.65 7.61 0.00
N LEU A 12 31.39 6.51 0.18
CA LEU A 12 30.81 5.15 0.20
C LEU A 12 29.93 4.94 1.43
N ALA A 13 30.34 5.41 2.62
CA ALA A 13 29.56 5.34 3.84
C ALA A 13 28.25 6.16 3.74
N LEU A 14 28.31 7.38 3.21
CA LEU A 14 27.11 8.18 2.96
C LEU A 14 26.17 7.53 1.94
N SER A 15 26.71 6.89 0.89
CA SER A 15 25.91 6.20 -0.12
C SER A 15 25.28 4.91 0.41
N LEU A 16 25.91 4.23 1.36
CA LEU A 16 25.36 3.07 2.07
C LEU A 16 24.25 3.47 3.06
N ILE A 17 24.44 4.57 3.79
CA ILE A 17 23.42 5.11 4.72
C ILE A 17 22.20 5.66 3.95
N ALA A 18 22.40 6.24 2.78
CA ALA A 18 21.31 6.77 1.96
C ALA A 18 20.33 5.69 1.44
N ARG A 19 20.81 4.46 1.21
CA ARG A 19 20.00 3.31 0.75
C ARG A 19 19.03 2.77 1.80
N ASP A 20 19.20 3.17 3.05
CA ASP A 20 18.37 2.75 4.19
C ASP A 20 17.62 3.95 4.79
N SER A 21 17.28 4.93 3.94
CA SER A 21 16.57 6.11 4.37
C SER A 21 15.05 5.85 4.45
N PRO A 22 14.33 6.48 5.40
CA PRO A 22 12.88 6.40 5.49
C PRO A 22 12.15 6.83 4.20
N VAL A 23 12.78 7.67 3.38
CA VAL A 23 12.27 8.11 2.07
C VAL A 23 12.31 6.96 1.06
N ASP A 24 13.37 6.17 1.05
CA ASP A 24 13.49 4.99 0.18
C ASP A 24 12.43 3.95 0.55
N ASP A 25 12.19 3.73 1.84
CA ASP A 25 11.16 2.77 2.29
C ASP A 25 9.75 3.22 1.96
N ALA A 26 9.46 4.51 2.11
CA ALA A 26 8.20 5.10 1.68
C ALA A 26 7.96 4.89 0.16
N GLN A 27 8.98 5.11 -0.67
CA GLN A 27 8.87 4.84 -2.10
C GLN A 27 8.74 3.35 -2.42
N ARG A 28 9.47 2.47 -1.74
CA ARG A 28 9.35 1.01 -1.88
C ARG A 28 7.96 0.52 -1.51
N PHE A 29 7.32 1.13 -0.51
CA PHE A 29 5.94 0.86 -0.13
C PHE A 29 4.97 1.21 -1.26
N VAL A 30 5.03 2.45 -1.77
CA VAL A 30 4.17 2.92 -2.87
C VAL A 30 4.36 2.09 -4.13
N THR A 31 5.61 1.83 -4.52
CA THR A 31 5.93 1.05 -5.71
C THR A 31 5.40 -0.36 -5.60
N ALA A 32 5.59 -1.06 -4.47
CA ALA A 32 5.08 -2.42 -4.34
C ALA A 32 3.55 -2.49 -4.37
N LEU A 33 2.85 -1.54 -3.75
CA LEU A 33 1.39 -1.51 -3.81
C LEU A 33 0.89 -1.32 -5.25
N ARG A 34 1.53 -0.42 -6.00
CA ARG A 34 1.20 -0.24 -7.42
C ARG A 34 1.51 -1.48 -8.24
N SER A 35 2.61 -2.16 -7.93
CA SER A 35 2.96 -3.43 -8.58
C SER A 35 1.99 -4.57 -8.24
N ALA A 36 1.32 -4.53 -7.07
CA ALA A 36 0.34 -5.52 -6.64
C ALA A 36 -1.06 -5.36 -7.28
N ALA A 37 -1.25 -4.35 -8.15
CA ALA A 37 -2.55 -4.08 -8.75
C ALA A 37 -3.12 -5.25 -9.57
N PRO A 38 -2.34 -5.99 -10.39
CA PRO A 38 -2.84 -7.17 -11.08
C PRO A 38 -3.38 -8.25 -10.12
N GLU A 39 -2.72 -8.45 -8.98
CA GLU A 39 -3.15 -9.38 -7.94
C GLU A 39 -4.44 -8.93 -7.27
N PHE A 40 -4.63 -7.62 -7.06
CA PHE A 40 -5.90 -7.07 -6.58
C PHE A 40 -7.03 -7.27 -7.59
N ALA A 41 -6.77 -7.10 -8.88
CA ALA A 41 -7.76 -7.36 -9.92
C ALA A 41 -8.19 -8.84 -9.90
N ALA A 42 -7.21 -9.75 -9.87
CA ALA A 42 -7.44 -11.18 -9.81
C ALA A 42 -8.23 -11.58 -8.55
N ALA A 43 -7.85 -11.07 -7.38
CA ALA A 43 -8.54 -11.34 -6.12
C ALA A 43 -9.99 -10.85 -6.13
N ALA A 44 -10.25 -9.69 -6.74
CA ALA A 44 -11.59 -9.10 -6.85
C ALA A 44 -12.47 -9.72 -7.95
N GLY A 45 -11.92 -10.61 -8.80
CA GLY A 45 -12.61 -11.02 -10.03
C GLY A 45 -12.86 -9.87 -11.01
N ALA A 46 -12.00 -8.84 -10.99
CA ALA A 46 -12.06 -7.69 -11.88
C ALA A 46 -11.16 -7.89 -13.10
N GLU A 47 -11.45 -7.20 -14.22
CA GLU A 47 -10.59 -7.22 -15.40
C GLU A 47 -9.28 -6.48 -15.16
N SER A 48 -9.34 -5.40 -14.36
CA SER A 48 -8.16 -4.61 -14.02
C SER A 48 -8.35 -3.90 -12.69
N ALA A 49 -7.22 -3.54 -12.09
CA ALA A 49 -7.17 -2.70 -10.91
C ALA A 49 -6.08 -1.64 -11.07
N VAL A 50 -6.28 -0.49 -10.42
CA VAL A 50 -5.29 0.58 -10.33
C VAL A 50 -5.21 1.08 -8.90
N VAL A 51 -4.00 1.14 -8.34
CA VAL A 51 -3.74 1.84 -7.08
C VAL A 51 -3.55 3.34 -7.37
N ARG A 52 -4.61 4.13 -7.13
CA ARG A 52 -4.64 5.57 -7.40
C ARG A 52 -3.83 6.37 -6.39
N GLU A 53 -3.96 5.99 -5.13
CA GLU A 53 -3.32 6.64 -4.00
C GLU A 53 -2.68 5.58 -3.10
N ALA A 54 -1.49 5.86 -2.58
CA ALA A 54 -0.79 5.01 -1.64
C ALA A 54 -0.03 5.89 -0.65
N VAL A 55 -0.32 5.73 0.64
CA VAL A 55 0.29 6.46 1.74
C VAL A 55 0.96 5.45 2.65
N PRO A 56 2.30 5.51 2.78
CA PRO A 56 3.03 4.64 3.70
C PRO A 56 2.70 4.95 5.17
N PRO A 57 2.70 3.93 6.05
CA PRO A 57 2.53 4.13 7.47
C PRO A 57 3.66 5.01 8.04
N ALA A 58 3.33 5.79 9.06
CA ALA A 58 4.27 6.53 9.88
C ALA A 58 3.85 6.42 11.36
N ARG A 59 4.68 6.93 12.28
CA ARG A 59 4.43 6.89 13.74
C ARG A 59 3.01 7.35 14.13
N HIS A 60 2.47 8.35 13.44
CA HIS A 60 1.16 8.96 13.73
C HIS A 60 0.17 8.84 12.57
N ARG A 61 0.49 8.04 11.55
CA ARG A 61 -0.31 7.95 10.32
C ARG A 61 -0.44 6.50 9.89
N ARG A 62 -1.67 6.09 9.65
CA ARG A 62 -2.00 4.75 9.17
C ARG A 62 -1.51 4.58 7.72
N ALA A 63 -1.16 3.36 7.35
CA ALA A 63 -1.07 3.01 5.94
C ALA A 63 -2.42 3.26 5.25
N ARG A 64 -2.42 3.76 4.02
CA ARG A 64 -3.65 3.96 3.23
C ARG A 64 -3.41 3.59 1.77
N CYS A 65 -4.37 2.96 1.12
CA CYS A 65 -4.38 2.85 -0.33
C CYS A 65 -5.78 3.00 -0.90
N ARG A 66 -5.87 3.51 -2.12
CA ARG A 66 -7.12 3.58 -2.89
C ARG A 66 -6.99 2.72 -4.13
N VAL A 67 -7.85 1.73 -4.25
CA VAL A 67 -7.88 0.78 -5.37
C VAL A 67 -9.15 1.01 -6.17
N VAL A 68 -8.97 1.22 -7.48
CA VAL A 68 -10.09 1.30 -8.43
C VAL A 68 -10.08 0.04 -9.26
N LEU A 69 -11.17 -0.71 -9.19
CA LEU A 69 -11.42 -1.96 -9.91
C LEU A 69 -12.33 -1.69 -11.08
N ARG A 70 -12.07 -2.34 -12.21
CA ARG A 70 -12.96 -2.33 -13.37
C ARG A 70 -13.34 -3.76 -13.74
N HIS A 71 -14.64 -4.03 -13.78
CA HIS A 71 -15.22 -5.33 -14.09
C HIS A 71 -15.62 -5.43 -15.56
N ALA A 72 -15.83 -6.66 -16.04
CA ALA A 72 -16.13 -6.96 -17.44
C ALA A 72 -17.49 -6.45 -17.93
N ASP A 73 -18.43 -6.26 -17.00
CA ASP A 73 -19.71 -5.61 -17.23
C ASP A 73 -19.61 -4.08 -17.32
N GLY A 74 -18.40 -3.52 -17.15
CA GLY A 74 -18.14 -2.09 -17.11
C GLY A 74 -18.35 -1.46 -15.74
N ALA A 75 -18.75 -2.21 -14.72
CA ALA A 75 -18.86 -1.70 -13.36
C ALA A 75 -17.49 -1.28 -12.81
N VAL A 76 -17.49 -0.21 -12.03
CA VAL A 76 -16.30 0.32 -11.37
C VAL A 76 -16.53 0.32 -9.87
N THR A 77 -15.61 -0.29 -9.14
CA THR A 77 -15.59 -0.28 -7.68
C THR A 77 -14.39 0.51 -7.21
N ASP A 78 -14.63 1.53 -6.39
CA ASP A 78 -13.58 2.38 -5.79
C ASP A 78 -13.55 2.11 -4.28
N VAL A 79 -12.43 1.58 -3.79
CA VAL A 79 -12.28 1.19 -2.39
C VAL A 79 -11.05 1.83 -1.79
N THR A 80 -11.23 2.46 -0.64
CA THR A 80 -10.13 2.95 0.18
C THR A 80 -9.89 1.98 1.34
N PHE A 81 -8.64 1.64 1.57
CA PHE A 81 -8.19 0.78 2.66
C PHE A 81 -7.29 1.57 3.61
N VAL A 82 -7.45 1.33 4.91
CA VAL A 82 -6.54 1.80 5.95
C VAL A 82 -5.99 0.63 6.77
N GLY A 83 -4.70 0.69 7.07
CA GLY A 83 -3.96 -0.34 7.80
C GLY A 83 -3.42 0.18 9.13
N ASP A 84 -2.38 -0.43 9.66
CA ASP A 84 -1.79 -0.02 10.93
C ASP A 84 -0.93 1.26 10.81
N VAL A 85 -0.68 1.92 11.93
CA VAL A 85 0.41 2.91 12.08
C VAL A 85 1.76 2.18 12.22
N GLY A 86 2.87 2.86 11.96
CA GLY A 86 4.19 2.27 12.16
C GLY A 86 5.22 2.70 11.13
N SER A 87 6.18 1.82 10.83
CA SER A 87 7.21 2.06 9.82
C SER A 87 6.87 1.34 8.51
N PRO A 88 7.24 1.90 7.34
CA PRO A 88 6.99 1.29 6.03
C PRO A 88 7.96 0.13 5.71
N SER A 89 8.12 -0.81 6.65
CA SER A 89 9.00 -1.97 6.50
C SER A 89 8.52 -2.91 5.39
N ALA A 90 9.43 -3.78 4.91
CA ALA A 90 9.09 -4.79 3.92
C ALA A 90 7.93 -5.70 4.38
N ASP A 91 7.93 -6.08 5.66
CA ASP A 91 6.87 -6.91 6.26
C ASP A 91 5.54 -6.17 6.35
N ALA A 92 5.54 -4.91 6.81
CA ALA A 92 4.33 -4.09 6.88
C ALA A 92 3.70 -3.88 5.50
N ARG A 93 4.55 -3.67 4.48
CA ARG A 93 4.15 -3.57 3.08
C ARG A 93 3.51 -4.85 2.56
N ALA A 94 4.17 -5.99 2.78
CA ALA A 94 3.67 -7.29 2.33
C ALA A 94 2.36 -7.67 3.04
N ALA A 95 2.27 -7.46 4.35
CA ALA A 95 1.06 -7.69 5.12
C ALA A 95 -0.11 -6.82 4.63
N PHE A 96 0.12 -5.51 4.46
CA PHE A 96 -0.92 -4.61 4.00
C PHE A 96 -1.46 -4.95 2.60
N ALA A 97 -0.57 -5.32 1.67
CA ALA A 97 -0.99 -5.78 0.34
C ALA A 97 -1.74 -7.12 0.41
N LEU A 98 -1.28 -8.07 1.21
CA LEU A 98 -1.93 -9.37 1.38
C LEU A 98 -3.33 -9.23 1.97
N ASP A 99 -3.50 -8.40 3.01
CA ASP A 99 -4.79 -8.16 3.64
C ASP A 99 -5.77 -7.46 2.69
N THR A 100 -5.28 -6.51 1.89
CA THR A 100 -6.07 -5.89 0.81
C THR A 100 -6.57 -6.95 -0.17
N ALA A 101 -5.69 -7.83 -0.66
CA ALA A 101 -6.06 -8.89 -1.60
C ALA A 101 -7.06 -9.89 -0.97
N ARG A 102 -6.88 -10.28 0.30
CA ARG A 102 -7.78 -11.20 0.99
C ARG A 102 -9.17 -10.59 1.18
N TRP A 103 -9.26 -9.32 1.57
CA TRP A 103 -10.54 -8.63 1.68
C TRP A 103 -11.25 -8.55 0.32
N LEU A 104 -10.50 -8.24 -0.75
CA LEU A 104 -11.04 -8.21 -2.13
C LEU A 104 -11.58 -9.57 -2.58
N ALA A 105 -10.91 -10.67 -2.20
CA ALA A 105 -11.38 -12.03 -2.46
C ALA A 105 -12.55 -12.45 -1.57
N GLY A 106 -12.74 -11.81 -0.41
CA GLY A 106 -13.82 -12.08 0.55
C GLY A 106 -15.19 -11.54 0.17
N GLY A 107 -15.43 -11.20 -1.10
CA GLY A 107 -16.71 -10.69 -1.59
C GLY A 107 -16.97 -9.21 -1.30
N GLN A 108 -15.96 -8.48 -0.80
CA GLN A 108 -15.98 -7.01 -0.65
C GLN A 108 -17.11 -6.49 0.25
N VAL A 109 -17.49 -7.27 1.26
CA VAL A 109 -18.60 -6.95 2.18
C VAL A 109 -18.29 -5.68 2.99
N ARG A 110 -19.25 -4.76 2.99
CA ARG A 110 -19.19 -3.44 3.64
C ARG A 110 -20.01 -3.45 4.92
N GLU A 111 -19.36 -3.68 6.07
CA GLU A 111 -20.00 -3.68 7.39
C GLU A 111 -19.43 -2.60 8.30
N ASP A 112 -20.30 -1.99 9.10
CA ASP A 112 -19.94 -0.94 10.07
C ASP A 112 -18.84 -1.37 11.05
N ALA A 113 -18.66 -2.67 11.27
CA ALA A 113 -17.62 -3.22 12.15
C ALA A 113 -16.19 -2.92 11.68
N TRP A 114 -15.98 -2.72 10.37
CA TRP A 114 -14.66 -2.41 9.78
C TRP A 114 -14.70 -1.25 8.79
N LEU A 115 -15.76 -0.45 8.79
CA LEU A 115 -15.81 0.80 8.06
C LEU A 115 -15.50 1.96 8.99
N VAL A 116 -14.54 2.79 8.59
CA VAL A 116 -14.20 4.02 9.29
C VAL A 116 -14.46 5.22 8.39
N PRO A 117 -14.95 6.34 8.94
CA PRO A 117 -15.09 7.58 8.16
C PRO A 117 -13.74 8.02 7.58
N ASP A 118 -13.72 8.31 6.28
CA ASP A 118 -12.54 8.84 5.56
C ASP A 118 -13.03 9.87 4.55
N ALA A 119 -12.81 11.16 4.84
CA ALA A 119 -13.28 12.26 4.01
C ALA A 119 -12.60 12.32 2.63
N ASP A 120 -11.45 11.67 2.48
CA ASP A 120 -10.70 11.60 1.24
C ASP A 120 -11.06 10.34 0.42
N ALA A 121 -11.89 9.44 0.95
CA ALA A 121 -12.40 8.27 0.24
C ALA A 121 -13.55 8.64 -0.70
N HIS A 122 -13.72 7.88 -1.79
CA HIS A 122 -14.73 8.17 -2.81
C HIS A 122 -16.17 8.15 -2.27
N ASP A 123 -16.47 7.21 -1.38
CA ASP A 123 -17.76 6.97 -0.74
C ASP A 123 -17.81 7.52 0.71
N GLY A 124 -16.77 8.24 1.14
CA GLY A 124 -16.67 8.79 2.49
C GLY A 124 -16.27 7.78 3.58
N ALA A 125 -15.94 6.53 3.21
CA ALA A 125 -15.52 5.51 4.16
C ALA A 125 -14.31 4.71 3.65
N ALA A 126 -13.46 4.28 4.58
CA ALA A 126 -12.38 3.35 4.32
C ALA A 126 -12.61 2.02 5.03
N VAL A 127 -12.16 0.94 4.41
CA VAL A 127 -12.08 -0.38 5.02
C VAL A 127 -10.86 -0.43 5.94
N ASP A 128 -11.11 -0.60 7.23
CA ASP A 128 -10.11 -0.80 8.25
C ASP A 128 -9.66 -2.27 8.27
N LEU A 129 -8.51 -2.55 7.66
CA LEU A 129 -7.94 -3.90 7.58
C LEU A 129 -7.51 -4.45 8.95
N SER A 130 -7.24 -3.58 9.93
CA SER A 130 -6.94 -4.02 11.30
C SER A 130 -8.20 -4.48 12.03
N ALA A 131 -9.31 -3.74 11.89
CA ALA A 131 -10.61 -4.10 12.45
C ALA A 131 -11.19 -5.34 11.77
N TRP A 132 -11.09 -5.43 10.44
CA TRP A 132 -11.55 -6.59 9.68
C TRP A 132 -10.83 -7.87 10.08
N ARG A 133 -9.49 -7.87 10.19
CA ARG A 133 -8.72 -9.03 10.67
C ARG A 133 -9.08 -9.45 12.09
N ALA A 134 -9.42 -8.49 12.95
CA ALA A 134 -9.84 -8.79 14.31
C ALA A 134 -11.24 -9.44 14.37
N ALA A 135 -12.03 -9.32 13.31
CA ALA A 135 -13.36 -9.91 13.20
C ALA A 135 -13.36 -11.37 12.65
N GLY A 136 -12.31 -11.83 11.95
CA GLY A 136 -12.23 -13.21 11.44
C GLY A 136 -10.97 -13.57 10.64
#